data_AF-A0A932G4M3-F1
#
_entry.id   AF-A0A932G4M3-F1
#
_cell.length_a   1.000
_cell.length_b   1.000
_cell.length_c   1.000
_cell.angle_alpha   90.00
_cell.angle_beta   90.00
_cell.angle_gamma   90.00
#
_symmetry.space_group_name_H-M   'P 1'
#
loop_
_entity.id
_entity.type
_entity.pdbx_description
1 polymer ?
#
loop_
_entity_poly.entity_id
_entity_poly.type
_entity_poly.pdbx_seq_one_letter_code
_entity_poly.pdbx_strand_id
1 'polypeptide(L)'
;MTRHCHKCGWEWPKNTQPGRSETCPECRADLKVCLNCVSYEARAAYQCRDRRADPVAEKDSANYCEYFEFARRAFVPKPEETSREAPAREQMKKLLGD
;
A
#
# COMPACT_ATOMS: atom_id res chain seq x y z
N MET A 1 18.53 0.57 1.47
CA MET A 1 17.07 0.52 1.22
C MET A 1 16.42 1.68 1.96
N THR A 2 15.64 2.49 1.26
CA THR A 2 14.97 3.70 1.76
C THR A 2 13.48 3.44 2.02
N ARG A 3 12.80 4.39 2.65
CA ARG A 3 11.35 4.33 2.95
C ARG A 3 10.62 5.12 1.89
N HIS A 4 9.53 4.56 1.37
CA HIS A 4 8.82 5.18 0.26
C HIS A 4 7.31 5.13 0.48
N CYS A 5 6.60 6.13 -0.01
CA CYS A 5 5.14 6.09 -0.12
C CYS A 5 4.69 4.88 -0.97
N HIS A 6 3.77 4.05 -0.45
CA HIS A 6 3.22 2.91 -1.19
C HIS A 6 2.52 3.29 -2.51
N LYS A 7 2.02 4.54 -2.61
CA LYS A 7 1.20 4.98 -3.75
C LYS A 7 2.04 5.54 -4.89
N CYS A 8 2.90 6.52 -4.61
CA CYS A 8 3.68 7.22 -5.64
C CYS A 8 5.19 6.96 -5.59
N GLY A 9 5.70 6.35 -4.52
CA GLY A 9 7.13 6.09 -4.39
C GLY A 9 7.96 7.24 -3.85
N TRP A 10 7.36 8.37 -3.47
CA TRP A 10 8.11 9.47 -2.84
C TRP A 10 8.91 8.97 -1.63
N GLU A 11 10.19 9.31 -1.58
CA GLU A 11 11.12 8.88 -0.55
C GLU A 11 10.92 9.69 0.74
N TRP A 12 10.85 9.00 1.88
CA TRP A 12 10.73 9.58 3.21
C TRP A 12 12.12 9.96 3.76
N PRO A 13 12.44 11.26 3.92
CA PRO A 13 13.78 11.72 4.24
C PRO A 13 14.12 11.64 5.74
N LYS A 14 13.11 11.60 6.62
CA LYS A 14 13.30 11.69 8.08
C LYS A 14 13.73 10.33 8.65
N ASN A 15 14.62 10.29 9.64
CA ASN A 15 14.97 9.03 10.32
C ASN A 15 13.85 8.48 11.23
N THR A 16 12.83 9.27 11.54
CA THR A 16 11.67 8.88 12.36
C THR A 16 10.59 8.16 11.57
N GLN A 17 9.62 7.58 12.27
CA GLN A 17 8.40 7.05 11.67
C GLN A 17 7.42 8.19 11.35
N PRO A 18 6.59 8.08 10.30
CA PRO A 18 5.51 9.03 10.04
C PRO A 18 4.52 9.02 11.22
N GLY A 19 4.09 10.22 11.59
CA GLY A 19 2.94 10.38 12.48
C GLY A 19 1.66 9.87 11.82
N ARG A 20 0.61 9.68 12.60
CA ARG A 20 -0.70 9.23 12.07
C ARG A 20 -1.23 10.13 10.97
N SER A 21 -1.16 11.45 11.17
CA SER A 21 -1.67 12.45 10.24
C SER A 21 -0.64 12.87 9.18
N GLU A 22 0.51 12.21 9.11
CA GLU A 22 1.53 12.54 8.13
C GLU A 22 1.11 11.99 6.75
N THR A 23 1.06 12.90 5.78
CA THR A 23 0.67 12.58 4.40
C THR A 23 1.86 12.78 3.46
N CYS A 24 1.83 12.07 2.34
CA CYS A 24 2.82 12.23 1.28
C CYS A 24 2.69 13.62 0.64
N PRO A 25 3.78 14.38 0.45
CA PRO A 25 3.73 15.70 -0.18
C PRO A 25 3.37 15.63 -1.66
N GLU A 26 3.69 14.54 -2.36
CA GLU A 26 3.44 14.37 -3.80
C GLU A 26 2.00 13.92 -4.09
N CYS A 27 1.53 12.86 -3.43
CA CYS A 27 0.25 12.22 -3.78
C CYS A 27 -0.83 12.33 -2.70
N ARG A 28 -0.54 13.00 -1.58
CA ARG A 28 -1.44 13.23 -0.43
C ARG A 28 -1.94 11.97 0.27
N ALA A 29 -1.46 10.79 -0.08
CA ALA A 29 -1.78 9.55 0.62
C ALA A 29 -1.19 9.54 2.03
N ASP A 30 -1.89 8.90 2.96
CA ASP A 30 -1.41 8.69 4.32
C ASP A 30 -0.13 7.84 4.32
N LEU A 31 0.83 8.17 5.21
CA LEU A 31 2.09 7.46 5.30
C LEU A 31 2.07 6.33 6.34
N LYS A 32 1.35 6.52 7.45
CA LYS A 32 1.15 5.48 8.49
C LYS A 32 -0.01 4.56 8.11
N VAL A 33 0.23 3.70 7.12
CA VAL A 33 -0.77 2.76 6.56
C VAL A 33 -0.21 1.36 6.50
N CYS A 34 -1.05 0.33 6.46
CA CYS A 34 -0.57 -1.06 6.42
C CYS A 34 0.34 -1.29 5.21
N LEU A 35 0.01 -0.73 4.04
CA LEU A 35 0.83 -0.87 2.82
C LEU A 35 2.26 -0.31 2.94
N ASN A 36 2.53 0.55 3.93
CA ASN A 36 3.87 1.06 4.24
C ASN A 36 4.55 0.32 5.40
N CYS A 37 3.86 -0.61 6.07
CA CYS A 37 4.37 -1.35 7.21
C CYS A 37 5.25 -2.55 6.78
N VAL A 38 6.30 -2.86 7.54
CA VAL A 38 7.14 -4.05 7.34
C VAL A 38 6.37 -5.36 7.61
N SER A 39 5.35 -5.30 8.46
CA SER A 39 4.54 -6.48 8.84
C SER A 39 3.44 -6.80 7.84
N TYR A 40 3.18 -5.92 6.87
CA TYR A 40 2.15 -6.15 5.87
C TYR A 40 2.56 -7.24 4.88
N GLU A 41 1.67 -8.20 4.67
CA GLU A 41 1.84 -9.27 3.71
C GLU A 41 0.48 -9.66 3.14
N ALA A 42 0.31 -9.55 1.82
CA ALA A 42 -0.99 -9.74 1.17
C ALA A 42 -1.58 -11.16 1.34
N ARG A 43 -0.73 -12.18 1.57
CA ARG A 43 -1.12 -13.59 1.72
C ARG A 43 -1.28 -14.02 3.18
N ALA A 44 -0.89 -13.18 4.14
CA ALA A 44 -1.05 -13.49 5.56
C ALA A 44 -2.51 -13.32 6.00
N ALA A 45 -2.90 -14.00 7.08
CA ALA A 45 -4.18 -13.76 7.74
C ALA A 45 -4.30 -12.28 8.14
N TYR A 46 -5.45 -11.66 7.88
CA TYR A 46 -5.69 -10.22 8.06
C TYR A 46 -4.66 -9.31 7.35
N GLN A 47 -3.91 -9.87 6.40
CA GLN A 47 -2.82 -9.22 5.67
C GLN A 47 -1.73 -8.63 6.57
N CYS A 48 -1.49 -9.25 7.73
CA CYS A 48 -0.49 -8.83 8.70
C CYS A 48 0.24 -10.05 9.27
N ARG A 49 1.57 -10.01 9.33
CA ARG A 49 2.40 -11.06 9.94
C ARG A 49 2.45 -10.97 11.47
N ASP A 50 2.22 -9.79 12.04
CA ASP A 50 2.22 -9.60 13.49
C ASP A 50 0.84 -9.94 14.06
N ARG A 51 0.78 -11.03 14.84
CA ARG A 51 -0.46 -11.52 15.47
C ARG A 51 -0.93 -10.68 16.66
N ARG A 52 -0.07 -9.78 17.18
CA ARG A 52 -0.40 -8.88 18.28
C ARG A 52 -1.11 -7.62 17.80
N ALA A 53 -0.99 -7.30 16.51
CA ALA A 53 -1.61 -6.12 15.92
C ALA A 53 -3.09 -6.35 15.68
N ASP A 54 -3.91 -5.37 16.08
CA ASP A 54 -5.33 -5.39 15.78
C ASP A 54 -5.57 -5.36 14.26
N PRO A 55 -6.54 -6.15 13.74
CA PRO A 55 -6.86 -6.14 12.33
C PRO A 55 -7.35 -4.76 11.85
N VAL A 56 -6.67 -4.19 10.86
CA VAL A 56 -7.10 -2.97 10.17
C VAL A 56 -7.92 -3.34 8.94
N ALA A 57 -9.11 -2.76 8.74
CA ALA A 57 -9.90 -3.00 7.52
C ALA A 57 -9.26 -2.34 6.30
N GLU A 58 -9.15 -1.00 6.32
CA GLU A 58 -8.60 -0.21 5.22
C GLU A 58 -7.07 -0.16 5.27
N LYS A 59 -6.40 -0.86 4.35
CA LYS A 59 -4.93 -1.05 4.39
C LYS A 59 -4.13 0.14 3.88
N ASP A 60 -4.76 1.00 3.09
CA ASP A 60 -4.20 2.19 2.45
C ASP A 60 -4.57 3.50 3.17
N SER A 61 -5.34 3.43 4.27
CA SER A 61 -5.75 4.57 5.08
C SER A 61 -4.98 4.64 6.39
N ALA A 62 -4.84 5.85 6.96
CA ALA A 62 -4.15 6.07 8.24
C ALA A 62 -4.73 5.17 9.35
N ASN A 63 -3.85 4.47 10.06
CA ASN A 63 -4.24 3.58 11.15
C ASN A 63 -3.59 3.96 12.49
N TYR A 64 -4.12 3.34 13.56
CA TYR A 64 -3.65 3.50 14.92
C TYR A 64 -2.73 2.37 15.38
N CYS A 65 -2.24 1.53 14.44
CA CYS A 65 -1.43 0.37 14.81
C CYS A 65 -0.16 0.80 15.55
N GLU A 66 -0.03 0.33 16.79
CA GLU A 66 1.11 0.61 17.67
C GLU A 66 2.37 -0.13 17.21
N TYR A 67 2.19 -1.26 16.52
CA TYR A 67 3.26 -2.10 15.96
C TYR A 67 3.68 -1.70 14.54
N PHE A 68 3.27 -0.51 14.08
CA PHE A 68 3.67 -0.03 12.76
C PHE A 68 5.19 0.23 12.73
N GLU A 69 5.83 -0.28 11.68
CA GLU A 69 7.22 0.03 11.35
C GLU A 69 7.32 0.33 9.86
N PHE A 70 7.79 1.53 9.51
CA PHE A 70 7.89 1.95 8.11
C PHE A 70 8.93 1.11 7.36
N ALA A 71 8.47 0.29 6.42
CA ALA A 71 9.28 -0.63 5.63
C ALA A 71 10.37 0.09 4.84
N ARG A 72 11.62 -0.37 5.00
CA ARG A 72 12.73 -0.04 4.11
C ARG A 72 12.74 -1.03 2.95
N ARG A 73 12.40 -0.57 1.74
CA ARG A 73 12.28 -1.42 0.54
C ARG A 73 12.67 -0.65 -0.71
N ALA A 74 13.13 -1.34 -1.75
CA ALA A 74 13.17 -0.76 -3.08
C ALA A 74 11.73 -0.49 -3.53
N PHE A 75 11.41 0.75 -3.91
CA PHE A 75 10.11 1.05 -4.48
C PHE A 75 10.07 0.53 -5.91
N VAL A 76 9.08 -0.31 -6.20
CA VAL A 76 8.76 -0.73 -7.56
C VAL A 76 7.46 0.01 -7.91
N PRO A 77 7.48 0.96 -8.86
CA PRO A 77 6.26 1.59 -9.31
C PRO A 77 5.32 0.50 -9.82
N LYS A 78 4.03 0.63 -9.49
CA LYS A 78 3.03 -0.17 -10.20
C LYS A 78 3.19 0.16 -11.67
N PRO A 79 3.29 -0.83 -12.57
CA PRO A 79 3.31 -0.55 -14.00
C PRO A 79 2.10 0.34 -14.29
N GLU A 80 2.33 1.45 -15.00
CA GLU A 80 1.23 2.28 -15.48
C GLU A 80 0.20 1.35 -16.11
N GLU A 81 -1.07 1.52 -15.74
CA GLU A 81 -2.16 0.73 -16.32
C GLU A 81 -2.23 1.03 -17.82
N THR A 82 -1.41 0.32 -18.60
CA THR A 82 -1.83 -0.20 -19.89
C THR A 82 -2.94 -1.19 -19.55
N SER A 83 -4.12 -0.61 -19.32
CA SER A 83 -5.29 -1.19 -18.72
C SER A 83 -5.47 -2.63 -19.18
N ARG A 84 -5.24 -3.60 -18.28
CA ARG A 84 -5.74 -4.98 -18.46
C ARG A 84 -7.26 -5.01 -18.40
N GLU A 85 -7.87 -3.93 -17.93
CA GLU A 85 -9.31 -3.72 -17.90
C GLU A 85 -9.92 -3.68 -19.31
N ALA A 86 -9.28 -3.00 -20.27
CA ALA A 86 -9.74 -2.97 -21.66
C ALA A 86 -9.78 -4.38 -22.31
N PRO A 87 -8.70 -5.18 -22.32
CA PRO A 87 -8.75 -6.55 -22.82
C PRO A 87 -9.60 -7.47 -21.93
N ALA A 88 -9.68 -7.26 -20.61
CA ALA A 88 -10.57 -8.07 -19.76
C ALA A 88 -12.06 -7.79 -20.05
N ARG A 89 -12.45 -6.53 -20.27
CA ARG A 89 -13.81 -6.15 -20.68
C ARG A 89 -14.15 -6.66 -22.07
N GLU A 90 -13.21 -6.56 -23.02
CA GLU A 90 -13.34 -7.12 -24.37
C GLU A 90 -13.53 -8.65 -24.34
N GLN A 91 -12.72 -9.34 -23.53
CA GLN A 91 -12.79 -10.78 -23.36
C GLN A 91 -14.09 -11.21 -22.66
N MET A 92 -14.58 -10.42 -21.71
CA MET A 92 -15.86 -10.65 -21.05
C MET A 92 -17.05 -10.45 -22.00
N LYS A 93 -17.03 -9.44 -22.88
CA LYS A 93 -18.04 -9.29 -23.95
C LYS A 93 -18.09 -10.49 -24.88
N LYS A 94 -16.93 -10.96 -25.35
CA LYS A 94 -16.84 -12.15 -26.21
C LYS A 94 -17.37 -13.44 -25.55
N LEU A 95 -17.19 -13.59 -24.24
CA LEU A 95 -17.69 -14.73 -23.49
C LEU A 95 -19.22 -14.65 -23.24
N LEU A 96 -19.78 -13.45 -23.18
CA LEU A 96 -21.20 -13.22 -22.88
C LEU A 96 -22.08 -13.07 -24.13
N GLY A 97 -21.48 -12.92 -25.32
CA GLY A 97 -22.17 -13.11 -26.61
C GLY A 97 -22.95 -11.92 -27.17
N ASP A 98 -22.59 -10.69 -26.80
CA ASP A 98 -23.07 -9.45 -27.46
C ASP A 98 -22.31 -9.15 -28.77
#